data_AF-A0A2V8QA07-F1
#
_entry.id   AF-A0A2V8QA07-F1
#
_cell.length_a   1.000
_cell.length_b   1.000
_cell.length_c   1.000
_cell.angle_alpha   90.00
_cell.angle_beta   90.00
_cell.angle_gamma   90.00
#
_symmetry.space_group_name_H-M   'P 1'
#
loop_
_entity.id
_entity.type
_entity.pdbx_description
1 polymer ?
#
loop_
_entity_poly.entity_id
_entity_poly.type
_entity_poly.pdbx_seq_one_letter_code
_entity_poly.pdbx_strand_id
1 'polypeptide(L)'
;MWVSFDAQGRSNFRNIHIPPPEPNQRILFAYSTAHVELKNSQVHYGDVLHSLSGEGRNLRATIQPDDPNAPSSSWMNTVVFSSTNSTFVYDGRPINDIDIEARGRVNQIRAEIQDLTLRSPIAETHLQGVMGDWRNLRYTLNVTSTVDLTQASDILQTGTTLRGAGNFVGTVTGDGDHYQVDGTIKSDALAADGVRLQALNVSAKGSGEGKSYDFNGRAVAQLLTAGDFQLNAVQITGGVMGTGSDFRWVGELRAAAEKSYGTTITGLILRDARAEYRDGVLTASAPQFSGNSLASSTAKVQNGIQANDLRVKIENGKTNATIATAKAGKIQSGDMAVNGVTARAIDIKSDGNVTNVTVQQVELGEANAFGAQTGSINIAGVRLAVHNGRVQGTTNDIAAGT
;
A
#
# COMPACT_ATOMS: atom_id res chain seq x y z
N MET A 1 8.56 17.73 35.15
CA MET A 1 7.73 18.79 34.52
C MET A 1 6.44 18.17 34.00
N TRP A 2 5.31 18.89 34.07
CA TRP A 2 4.00 18.41 33.59
C TRP A 2 3.49 19.31 32.47
N VAL A 3 3.35 18.73 31.28
CA VAL A 3 2.74 19.38 30.11
C VAL A 3 1.40 18.71 29.86
N SER A 4 0.31 19.47 29.88
CA SER A 4 -1.04 18.91 29.69
C SER A 4 -1.87 19.76 28.75
N PHE A 5 -2.61 19.11 27.86
CA PHE A 5 -3.60 19.72 26.96
C PHE A 5 -5.01 19.25 27.34
N ASP A 6 -5.94 20.20 27.45
CA ASP A 6 -7.35 19.89 27.71
C ASP A 6 -8.07 19.36 26.47
N ALA A 7 -9.35 19.01 26.61
CA ALA A 7 -10.19 18.49 25.52
C ALA A 7 -10.43 19.51 24.38
N GLN A 8 -9.99 20.76 24.54
CA GLN A 8 -10.01 21.78 23.49
C GLN A 8 -8.59 22.07 22.94
N GLY A 9 -7.60 21.23 23.28
CA GLY A 9 -6.22 21.37 22.85
C GLY A 9 -5.48 22.54 23.50
N ARG A 10 -5.95 23.04 24.66
CA ARG A 10 -5.34 24.18 25.34
C ARG A 10 -4.30 23.69 26.34
N SER A 11 -3.06 24.17 26.21
CA SER A 11 -1.98 23.84 27.12
C SER A 11 -2.17 24.49 28.51
N ASN A 12 -1.77 23.79 29.57
CA ASN A 12 -1.60 24.35 30.92
C ASN A 12 -0.58 25.52 30.97
N PHE A 13 0.25 25.68 29.95
CA PHE A 13 1.20 26.79 29.84
C PHE A 13 0.71 27.99 29.02
N ARG A 14 -0.50 27.94 28.43
CA ARG A 14 -1.00 29.00 27.54
C ARG A 14 -1.09 30.40 28.18
N ASN A 15 -1.14 30.45 29.51
CA ASN A 15 -1.22 31.69 30.29
C ASN A 15 0.15 32.14 30.83
N ILE A 16 1.24 31.44 30.50
CA ILE A 16 2.59 31.93 30.81
C ILE A 16 2.85 33.13 29.91
N HIS A 17 2.77 34.31 30.51
CA HIS A 17 3.24 35.54 29.90
C HIS A 17 4.75 35.64 30.14
N ILE A 18 5.54 35.38 29.10
CA ILE A 18 6.96 35.75 29.13
C ILE A 18 6.99 37.25 28.83
N PRO A 19 7.33 38.11 29.80
CA PRO A 19 7.39 39.54 29.55
C PRO A 19 8.36 39.78 28.38
N PRO A 20 8.07 40.74 27.48
CA PRO A 20 9.03 41.11 26.45
C PRO A 20 10.37 41.43 27.14
N PRO A 21 11.51 41.04 26.56
CA PRO A 21 12.80 41.33 27.17
C PRO A 21 12.90 42.85 27.34
N GLU A 22 12.73 43.33 28.57
CA GLU A 22 13.01 44.72 28.87
C GLU A 22 14.49 44.94 28.56
N PRO A 23 14.85 46.01 27.83
CA PRO A 23 16.24 46.30 27.50
C PRO A 23 16.94 46.82 28.75
N ASN A 24 17.12 45.97 29.75
CA ASN A 24 17.97 46.25 30.90
C ASN A 24 19.42 46.14 30.42
N GLN A 25 19.95 47.25 29.90
CA GLN A 25 21.33 47.43 29.43
C GLN A 25 22.42 47.16 30.51
N ARG A 26 22.06 46.67 31.70
CA ARG A 26 22.96 46.46 32.84
C ARG A 26 23.12 45.02 33.31
N ILE A 27 22.39 44.07 32.71
CA ILE A 27 22.62 42.64 32.96
C ILE A 27 22.70 41.93 31.61
N LEU A 28 23.88 41.97 31.00
CA LEU A 28 24.24 41.11 29.87
C LEU A 28 24.51 39.69 30.41
N PHE A 29 23.48 38.99 30.90
CA PHE A 29 23.56 37.52 30.88
C PHE A 29 23.51 37.14 29.41
N ALA A 30 24.69 37.04 28.81
CA ALA A 30 24.85 36.50 27.49
C ALA A 30 24.55 35.01 27.57
N TYR A 31 23.26 34.64 27.47
CA TYR A 31 22.82 33.25 27.33
C TYR A 31 23.53 32.55 26.16
N SER A 32 24.16 33.31 25.26
CA SER A 32 25.07 32.84 24.22
C SER A 32 26.36 32.19 24.71
N THR A 33 26.65 32.20 26.02
CA THR A 33 27.78 31.49 26.64
C THR A 33 27.36 30.46 27.70
N ALA A 34 26.05 30.31 27.91
CA ALA A 34 25.53 29.46 28.97
C ALA A 34 25.71 27.97 28.61
N HIS A 35 26.37 27.23 29.49
CA HIS A 35 26.32 25.77 29.49
C HIS A 35 25.12 25.35 30.34
N VAL A 36 24.12 24.74 29.69
CA VAL A 36 22.93 24.22 30.35
C VAL A 36 23.05 22.71 30.41
N GLU A 37 22.96 22.16 31.62
CA GLU A 37 22.95 20.72 31.85
C GLU A 37 21.70 20.33 32.64
N LEU A 38 20.99 19.35 32.11
CA LEU A 38 19.83 18.71 32.71
C LEU A 38 20.18 17.24 32.93
N LYS A 39 19.99 16.73 34.15
CA LYS A 39 20.29 15.34 34.52
C LYS A 39 19.12 14.71 35.25
N ASN A 40 18.88 13.42 34.99
CA ASN A 40 17.91 12.56 35.69
C ASN A 40 16.52 13.20 35.82
N SER A 41 16.10 13.90 34.78
CA SER A 41 14.83 14.62 34.78
C SER A 41 13.69 13.74 34.26
N GLN A 42 12.48 14.16 34.59
CA GLN A 42 11.24 13.47 34.24
C GLN A 42 10.26 14.47 33.66
N VAL A 43 9.65 14.11 32.53
CA VAL A 43 8.63 14.91 31.86
C VAL A 43 7.38 14.05 31.71
N HIS A 44 6.26 14.57 32.19
CA HIS A 44 4.95 14.00 31.95
C HIS A 44 4.27 14.81 30.86
N TYR A 45 3.77 14.11 29.85
CA TYR A 45 2.96 14.65 28.78
C TYR A 45 1.56 14.04 28.84
N GLY A 46 0.53 14.87 28.70
CA GLY A 46 -0.84 14.42 28.56
C GLY A 46 -1.60 15.28 27.57
N ASP A 47 -2.32 14.64 26.66
CA ASP A 47 -3.18 15.26 25.66
C ASP A 47 -4.50 14.50 25.64
N VAL A 48 -5.50 15.11 26.26
CA VAL A 48 -6.84 14.53 26.39
C VAL A 48 -7.55 14.52 25.04
N LEU A 49 -7.28 15.50 24.16
CA LEU A 49 -7.94 15.59 22.86
C LEU A 49 -7.59 14.39 21.97
N HIS A 50 -6.36 13.90 22.05
CA HIS A 50 -5.86 12.80 21.23
C HIS A 50 -5.68 11.48 22.00
N SER A 51 -6.20 11.38 23.23
CA SER A 51 -6.04 10.21 24.11
C SER A 51 -4.58 9.74 24.21
N LEU A 52 -3.67 10.70 24.31
CA LEU A 52 -2.24 10.48 24.20
C LEU A 52 -1.57 10.96 25.49
N SER A 53 -0.74 10.12 26.09
CA SER A 53 0.05 10.52 27.25
C SER A 53 1.41 9.85 27.21
N GLY A 54 2.35 10.35 28.01
CA GLY A 54 3.67 9.77 28.04
C GLY A 54 4.51 10.28 29.19
N GLU A 55 5.56 9.55 29.45
CA GLU A 55 6.51 9.84 30.49
C GLU A 55 7.93 9.71 29.93
N GLY A 56 8.60 10.84 29.72
CA GLY A 56 10.01 10.89 29.39
C GLY A 56 10.83 10.72 30.66
N ARG A 57 11.57 9.62 30.77
CA ARG A 57 12.37 9.28 31.94
C ARG A 57 13.86 9.39 31.66
N ASN A 58 14.62 9.49 32.76
CA ASN A 58 16.08 9.54 32.75
C ASN A 58 16.63 10.59 31.78
N LEU A 59 15.91 11.71 31.64
CA LEU A 59 16.24 12.73 30.67
C LEU A 59 17.57 13.36 31.02
N ARG A 60 18.45 13.41 30.03
CA ARG A 60 19.72 14.13 30.07
C ARG A 60 19.78 15.04 28.85
N ALA A 61 20.11 16.29 29.07
CA ALA A 61 20.33 17.24 27.99
C ALA A 61 21.50 18.14 28.33
N THR A 62 22.39 18.35 27.37
CA THR A 62 23.44 19.37 27.45
C THR A 62 23.28 20.31 26.27
N ILE A 63 23.23 21.61 26.55
CA ILE A 63 23.23 22.67 25.55
C ILE A 63 24.41 23.56 25.84
N GLN A 64 25.28 23.74 24.85
CA GLN A 64 26.45 24.59 24.98
C GLN A 64 26.78 25.30 23.66
N PRO A 65 27.37 26.50 23.72
CA PRO A 65 27.83 27.19 22.51
C PRO A 65 28.84 26.33 21.75
N ASP A 66 28.71 26.29 20.43
CA ASP A 66 29.63 25.54 19.55
C ASP A 66 30.99 26.25 19.42
N ASP A 67 30.96 27.57 19.17
CA ASP A 67 32.11 28.46 19.26
C ASP A 67 31.71 29.73 20.03
N PRO A 68 32.20 29.93 21.27
CA PRO A 68 31.90 31.11 22.08
C PRO A 68 32.37 32.43 21.44
N ASN A 69 33.31 32.38 20.48
CA ASN A 69 33.89 33.56 19.84
C ASN A 69 33.29 33.88 18.47
N ALA A 70 32.40 33.02 17.95
CA ALA A 70 31.74 33.26 16.67
C ALA A 70 30.84 34.51 16.72
N PRO A 71 30.64 35.23 15.59
CA PRO A 71 29.73 36.37 15.55
C PRO A 71 28.28 35.93 15.80
N SER A 72 27.51 36.79 16.46
CA SER A 72 26.16 36.49 16.95
C SER A 72 25.17 36.02 15.88
N SER A 73 25.35 36.47 14.63
CA SER A 73 24.57 36.05 13.47
C SER A 73 24.79 34.59 13.05
N SER A 74 25.88 33.96 13.52
CA SER A 74 26.28 32.58 13.19
C SER A 74 26.26 31.63 14.39
N TRP A 75 25.86 32.11 15.57
CA TRP A 75 25.86 31.30 16.78
C TRP A 75 24.97 30.06 16.62
N MET A 76 25.57 28.92 16.94
CA MET A 76 24.89 27.64 17.10
C MET A 76 25.28 27.06 18.46
N ASN A 77 24.37 26.29 19.03
CA ASN A 77 24.60 25.55 20.26
C ASN A 77 24.61 24.07 19.92
N THR A 78 25.64 23.36 20.38
CA THR A 78 25.62 21.90 20.38
C THR A 78 24.59 21.44 21.40
N VAL A 79 23.73 20.52 20.98
CA VAL A 79 22.74 19.87 21.82
C VAL A 79 23.02 18.38 21.80
N VAL A 80 23.13 17.79 22.99
CA VAL A 80 23.08 16.35 23.20
C VAL A 80 21.88 16.08 24.08
N PHE A 81 21.04 15.15 23.67
CA PHE A 81 19.83 14.77 24.37
C PHE A 81 19.75 13.24 24.45
N SER A 82 19.35 12.73 25.61
CA SER A 82 19.00 11.33 25.75
C SER A 82 17.84 11.17 26.74
N SER A 83 16.94 10.24 26.44
CA SER A 83 15.90 9.76 27.35
C SER A 83 15.89 8.25 27.28
N THR A 84 15.73 7.58 28.42
CA THR A 84 15.67 6.10 28.45
C THR A 84 14.57 5.60 29.35
N ASN A 85 14.07 4.40 29.05
CA ASN A 85 12.99 3.76 29.80
C ASN A 85 11.75 4.66 29.87
N SER A 86 11.41 5.29 28.75
CA SER A 86 10.23 6.15 28.65
C SER A 86 9.01 5.35 28.26
N THR A 87 7.83 5.89 28.57
CA THR A 87 6.54 5.27 28.24
C THR A 87 5.72 6.22 27.39
N PHE A 88 5.03 5.67 26.41
CA PHE A 88 4.01 6.37 25.63
C PHE A 88 2.71 5.58 25.70
N VAL A 89 1.59 6.25 25.91
CA VAL A 89 0.26 5.63 26.01
C VAL A 89 -0.61 6.23 24.92
N TYR A 90 -1.13 5.36 24.06
CA TYR A 90 -2.08 5.72 23.02
C TYR A 90 -3.37 4.92 23.21
N ASP A 91 -4.50 5.61 23.32
CA ASP A 91 -5.81 4.97 23.52
C ASP A 91 -5.83 3.99 24.72
N GLY A 92 -5.16 4.40 25.81
CA GLY A 92 -5.02 3.60 27.04
C GLY A 92 -3.97 2.48 26.97
N ARG A 93 -3.19 2.39 25.88
CA ARG A 93 -2.27 1.28 25.63
C ARG A 93 -0.83 1.73 25.71
N PRO A 94 -0.06 1.22 26.69
CA PRO A 94 1.32 1.63 26.88
C PRO A 94 2.27 0.92 25.90
N ILE A 95 3.16 1.70 25.31
CA ILE A 95 4.42 1.28 24.73
C ILE A 95 5.50 1.71 25.73
N ASN A 96 6.16 0.74 26.34
CA ASN A 96 7.23 0.96 27.32
C ASN A 96 8.60 0.84 26.65
N ASP A 97 9.65 1.08 27.43
CA ASP A 97 11.04 0.88 27.02
C ASP A 97 11.39 1.70 25.77
N ILE A 98 10.93 2.95 25.74
CA ILE A 98 11.25 3.90 24.69
C ILE A 98 12.52 4.66 25.06
N ASP A 99 13.51 4.56 24.18
CA ASP A 99 14.77 5.28 24.27
C ASP A 99 14.88 6.26 23.11
N ILE A 100 15.37 7.46 23.41
CA ILE A 100 15.63 8.50 22.42
C ILE A 100 17.04 9.01 22.67
N GLU A 101 17.86 9.04 21.64
CA GLU A 101 19.17 9.66 21.63
C GLU A 101 19.19 10.68 20.49
N ALA A 102 19.68 11.89 20.75
CA ALA A 102 19.78 12.90 19.73
C ALA A 102 21.02 13.77 19.92
N ARG A 103 21.66 14.10 18.82
CA ARG A 103 22.79 15.01 18.75
C ARG A 103 22.58 15.99 17.60
N GLY A 104 22.82 17.26 17.86
CA GLY A 104 22.65 18.28 16.84
C GLY A 104 23.23 19.63 17.20
N ARG A 105 23.01 20.59 16.31
CA ARG A 105 23.36 22.00 16.48
C ARG A 105 22.10 22.83 16.27
N VAL A 106 21.77 23.72 17.19
CA VAL A 106 20.56 24.54 17.09
C VAL A 106 20.86 26.02 17.27
N ASN A 107 20.08 26.85 16.61
CA ASN A 107 20.03 28.28 16.88
C ASN A 107 18.57 28.76 16.93
N GLN A 108 18.37 30.08 16.88
CA GLN A 108 17.05 30.68 17.02
C GLN A 108 16.02 30.23 15.97
N ILE A 109 16.46 29.78 14.80
CA ILE A 109 15.59 29.44 13.66
C ILE A 109 15.87 28.07 13.04
N ARG A 110 17.08 27.54 13.18
CA ARG A 110 17.55 26.34 12.48
C ARG A 110 18.01 25.28 13.48
N ALA A 111 17.76 24.02 13.14
CA ALA A 111 18.32 22.86 13.81
C ALA A 111 18.99 21.93 12.79
N GLU A 112 20.23 21.56 13.05
CA GLU A 112 20.97 20.52 12.32
C GLU A 112 20.96 19.27 13.17
N ILE A 113 20.29 18.22 12.69
CA ILE A 113 20.22 16.92 13.33
C ILE A 113 21.38 16.11 12.76
N GLN A 114 22.42 15.95 13.58
CA GLN A 114 23.56 15.11 13.22
C GLN A 114 23.18 13.64 13.33
N ASP A 115 22.44 13.30 14.38
CA ASP A 115 21.91 11.97 14.62
C ASP A 115 20.70 12.08 15.56
N LEU A 116 19.65 11.31 15.28
CA LEU A 116 18.55 11.09 16.20
C LEU A 116 18.11 9.64 16.04
N THR A 117 18.27 8.86 17.10
CA THR A 117 17.82 7.49 17.20
C THR A 117 16.63 7.40 18.16
N LEU A 118 15.55 6.79 17.70
CA LEU A 118 14.42 6.38 18.52
C LEU A 118 14.38 4.85 18.53
N ARG A 119 14.37 4.25 19.72
CA ARG A 119 14.21 2.81 19.92
C ARG A 119 12.95 2.57 20.74
N SER A 120 12.17 1.59 20.34
CA SER A 120 10.98 1.12 21.04
C SER A 120 10.78 -0.37 20.73
N PRO A 121 9.92 -1.08 21.48
CA PRO A 121 9.61 -2.48 21.17
C PRO A 121 9.09 -2.68 19.73
N ILE A 122 8.36 -1.71 19.18
CA ILE A 122 7.73 -1.82 17.86
C ILE A 122 8.58 -1.27 16.72
N ALA A 123 9.58 -0.43 17.00
CA ALA A 123 10.34 0.25 15.97
C ALA A 123 11.69 0.79 16.43
N GLU A 124 12.66 0.79 15.51
CA GLU A 124 13.91 1.53 15.60
C GLU A 124 14.00 2.50 14.43
N THR A 125 14.22 3.78 14.69
CA THR A 125 14.29 4.83 13.66
C THR A 125 15.50 5.70 13.86
N HIS A 126 16.22 5.96 12.77
CA HIS A 126 17.37 6.84 12.67
C HIS A 126 17.05 8.00 11.75
N LEU A 127 17.32 9.22 12.21
CA LEU A 127 17.06 10.47 11.50
C LEU A 127 18.32 11.32 11.45
N GLN A 128 18.60 11.91 10.29
CA GLN A 128 19.66 12.90 10.12
C GLN A 128 19.21 13.96 9.12
N GLY A 129 19.58 15.22 9.32
CA GLY A 129 19.19 16.27 8.38
C GLY A 129 19.10 17.66 9.01
N VAL A 130 18.25 18.50 8.43
CA VAL A 130 18.15 19.92 8.80
C VAL A 130 16.68 20.32 8.91
N MET A 131 16.33 20.98 10.01
CA MET A 131 15.17 21.85 10.09
C MET A 131 15.66 23.27 9.81
N GLY A 132 15.43 23.76 8.58
CA GLY A 132 15.93 25.06 8.12
C GLY A 132 15.22 26.22 8.81
N ASP A 133 13.95 26.03 9.14
CA ASP A 133 13.14 26.94 9.95
C ASP A 133 12.20 26.11 10.83
N TRP A 134 12.54 25.90 12.10
CA TRP A 134 11.70 25.10 13.00
C TRP A 134 10.43 25.84 13.45
N ARG A 135 10.32 27.15 13.21
CA ARG A 135 9.10 27.93 13.50
C ARG A 135 8.06 27.76 12.41
N ASN A 136 8.51 27.67 11.16
CA ASN A 136 7.67 27.36 10.00
C ASN A 136 7.67 25.85 9.66
N LEU A 137 8.35 25.02 10.45
CA LEU A 137 8.51 23.58 10.22
C LEU A 137 9.00 23.25 8.80
N ARG A 138 10.05 23.93 8.34
CA ARG A 138 10.72 23.62 7.08
C ARG A 138 11.87 22.64 7.33
N TYR A 139 11.81 21.46 6.72
CA TYR A 139 12.75 20.37 7.02
C TYR A 139 13.19 19.56 5.79
N THR A 140 14.32 18.88 5.96
CA THR A 140 14.86 17.87 5.04
C THR A 140 15.59 16.83 5.87
N LEU A 141 15.05 15.61 5.92
CA LEU A 141 15.47 14.54 6.80
C LEU A 141 15.72 13.28 5.97
N ASN A 142 16.88 12.65 6.17
CA ASN A 142 17.08 11.26 5.79
C ASN A 142 16.61 10.38 6.94
N VAL A 143 15.86 9.34 6.59
CA VAL A 143 15.19 8.46 7.54
C VAL A 143 15.56 7.02 7.21
N THR A 144 15.96 6.26 8.22
CA THR A 144 16.05 4.80 8.17
C THR A 144 15.24 4.26 9.33
N SER A 145 14.26 3.40 9.05
CA SER A 145 13.37 2.89 10.08
C SER A 145 13.11 1.41 9.86
N THR A 146 13.10 0.65 10.95
CA THR A 146 12.65 -0.75 10.99
C THR A 146 11.47 -0.83 11.94
N VAL A 147 10.38 -1.42 11.49
CA VAL A 147 9.12 -1.54 12.24
C VAL A 147 8.72 -3.01 12.31
N ASP A 148 8.49 -3.52 13.51
CA ASP A 148 7.83 -4.79 13.75
C ASP A 148 6.31 -4.58 13.71
N LEU A 149 5.72 -4.92 12.55
CA LEU A 149 4.29 -4.74 12.31
C LEU A 149 3.45 -5.72 13.14
N THR A 150 4.04 -6.84 13.54
CA THR A 150 3.38 -7.81 14.43
C THR A 150 3.19 -7.20 15.80
N GLN A 151 4.27 -6.69 16.40
CA GLN A 151 4.19 -6.04 17.71
C GLN A 151 3.37 -4.75 17.66
N ALA A 152 3.51 -3.95 16.61
CA ALA A 152 2.69 -2.75 16.41
C ALA A 152 1.20 -3.11 16.35
N SER A 153 0.83 -4.16 15.60
CA SER A 153 -0.56 -4.64 15.52
C SER A 153 -1.07 -5.16 16.86
N ASP A 154 -0.26 -5.92 17.61
CA ASP A 154 -0.67 -6.51 18.89
C ASP A 154 -0.86 -5.43 19.97
N ILE A 155 0.01 -4.41 20.01
CA ILE A 155 -0.08 -3.31 20.99
C ILE A 155 -1.17 -2.31 20.59
N LEU A 156 -1.21 -1.89 19.33
CA LEU A 156 -2.13 -0.85 18.86
C LEU A 156 -3.52 -1.38 18.51
N GLN A 157 -3.72 -2.71 18.39
CA GLN A 157 -4.90 -3.37 17.79
C GLN A 157 -5.43 -2.58 16.60
N THR A 158 -4.57 -2.44 15.60
CA THR A 158 -5.00 -1.96 14.29
C THR A 158 -6.20 -2.82 13.85
N GLY A 159 -7.27 -2.20 13.34
CA GLY A 159 -8.51 -2.94 13.00
C GLY A 159 -8.27 -4.12 12.05
N THR A 160 -7.18 -4.07 11.29
CA THR A 160 -6.57 -5.16 10.52
C THR A 160 -5.34 -5.70 11.26
N THR A 161 -5.26 -7.01 11.46
CA THR A 161 -4.05 -7.61 12.06
C THR A 161 -2.91 -7.61 11.05
N LEU A 162 -1.80 -6.94 11.39
CA LEU A 162 -0.58 -6.93 10.58
C LEU A 162 0.44 -7.92 11.15
N ARG A 163 1.19 -8.59 10.27
CA ARG A 163 2.26 -9.52 10.63
C ARG A 163 3.50 -9.28 9.77
N GLY A 164 4.68 -9.44 10.37
CA GLY A 164 5.97 -9.29 9.72
C GLY A 164 6.74 -8.06 10.18
N ALA A 165 7.76 -7.69 9.40
CA ALA A 165 8.58 -6.50 9.65
C ALA A 165 8.77 -5.70 8.36
N GLY A 166 8.83 -4.38 8.48
CA GLY A 166 9.06 -3.44 7.39
C GLY A 166 10.28 -2.59 7.63
N ASN A 167 11.09 -2.38 6.59
CA ASN A 167 12.25 -1.50 6.62
C ASN A 167 12.02 -0.35 5.64
N PHE A 168 12.07 0.88 6.11
CA PHE A 168 12.00 2.08 5.30
C PHE A 168 13.36 2.78 5.25
N VAL A 169 13.75 3.22 4.06
CA VAL A 169 14.91 4.09 3.84
C VAL A 169 14.50 5.17 2.84
N GLY A 170 14.66 6.44 3.19
CA GLY A 170 14.30 7.52 2.28
C GLY A 170 14.66 8.91 2.78
N THR A 171 14.31 9.90 1.97
CA THR A 171 14.35 11.32 2.31
C THR A 171 12.93 11.85 2.45
N VAL A 172 12.69 12.65 3.48
CA VAL A 172 11.46 13.40 3.70
C VAL A 172 11.79 14.88 3.74
N THR A 173 11.15 15.66 2.88
CA THR A 173 11.24 17.13 2.89
C THR A 173 9.87 17.72 3.14
N GLY A 174 9.79 18.90 3.73
CA GLY A 174 8.50 19.53 3.95
C GLY A 174 8.60 20.97 4.46
N ASP A 175 7.44 21.62 4.45
CA ASP A 175 7.18 22.97 4.95
C ASP A 175 5.76 22.97 5.55
N GLY A 176 5.67 23.05 6.88
CA GLY A 176 4.39 22.90 7.59
C GLY A 176 3.76 21.52 7.38
N ASP A 177 2.55 21.51 6.82
CA ASP A 177 1.75 20.33 6.51
C ASP A 177 2.02 19.74 5.11
N HIS A 178 2.77 20.45 4.28
CA HIS A 178 3.20 19.98 2.97
C HIS A 178 4.47 19.14 3.11
N TYR A 179 4.50 17.98 2.46
CA TYR A 179 5.64 17.08 2.49
C TYR A 179 5.90 16.41 1.16
N GLN A 180 7.15 16.01 0.95
CA GLN A 180 7.59 15.12 -0.13
C GLN A 180 8.39 13.97 0.47
N VAL A 181 8.20 12.78 -0.11
CA VAL A 181 8.91 11.56 0.30
C VAL A 181 9.50 10.92 -0.93
N ASP A 182 10.76 10.52 -0.83
CA ASP A 182 11.48 9.74 -1.83
C ASP A 182 12.16 8.57 -1.09
N GLY A 183 11.67 7.35 -1.30
CA GLY A 183 12.11 6.25 -0.45
C GLY A 183 11.76 4.85 -0.93
N THR A 184 12.28 3.89 -0.18
CA THR A 184 12.10 2.45 -0.42
C THR A 184 11.61 1.77 0.85
N ILE A 185 10.62 0.88 0.71
CA ILE A 185 10.15 -0.03 1.76
C ILE A 185 10.52 -1.46 1.36
N LYS A 186 11.10 -2.23 2.28
CA LYS A 186 11.39 -3.65 2.10
C LYS A 186 10.79 -4.48 3.21
N SER A 187 10.27 -5.67 2.87
CA SER A 187 9.78 -6.64 3.84
C SER A 187 10.00 -8.06 3.31
N ASP A 188 10.57 -8.94 4.13
CA ASP A 188 10.79 -10.34 3.75
C ASP A 188 9.47 -11.12 3.70
N ALA A 189 8.57 -10.81 4.63
CA ALA A 189 7.22 -11.32 4.68
C ALA A 189 6.31 -10.30 5.37
N LEU A 190 5.17 -10.03 4.74
CA LEU A 190 4.11 -9.18 5.26
C LEU A 190 2.79 -9.94 5.15
N ALA A 191 1.94 -9.87 6.16
CA ALA A 191 0.56 -10.34 6.03
C ALA A 191 -0.43 -9.37 6.70
N ALA A 192 -1.60 -9.26 6.08
CA ALA A 192 -2.72 -8.43 6.52
C ALA A 192 -4.04 -9.03 6.01
N ASP A 193 -5.01 -9.29 6.88
CA ASP A 193 -6.37 -9.74 6.53
C ASP A 193 -6.44 -10.83 5.44
N GLY A 194 -5.68 -11.92 5.62
CA GLY A 194 -5.68 -13.05 4.69
C GLY A 194 -4.89 -12.83 3.40
N VAL A 195 -4.32 -11.64 3.21
CA VAL A 195 -3.31 -11.35 2.18
C VAL A 195 -1.91 -11.56 2.77
N ARG A 196 -1.03 -12.23 2.02
CA ARG A 196 0.37 -12.39 2.36
C ARG A 196 1.26 -12.03 1.18
N LEU A 197 2.31 -11.26 1.44
CA LEU A 197 3.34 -10.86 0.51
C LEU A 197 4.69 -11.43 0.97
N GLN A 198 5.48 -11.93 0.03
CA GLN A 198 6.85 -12.40 0.29
C GLN A 198 7.85 -11.59 -0.53
N ALA A 199 8.96 -11.22 0.11
CA ALA A 199 10.05 -10.42 -0.46
C ALA A 199 9.52 -9.17 -1.17
N LEU A 200 8.72 -8.39 -0.44
CA LEU A 200 8.17 -7.11 -0.89
C LEU A 200 9.29 -6.07 -0.95
N ASN A 201 9.36 -5.35 -2.07
CA ASN A 201 10.19 -4.18 -2.23
C ASN A 201 9.40 -3.11 -2.99
N VAL A 202 9.18 -1.97 -2.35
CA VAL A 202 8.44 -0.82 -2.89
C VAL A 202 9.39 0.35 -2.99
N SER A 203 9.53 0.96 -4.15
CA SER A 203 10.21 2.25 -4.33
C SER A 203 9.18 3.27 -4.78
N ALA A 204 9.06 4.39 -4.08
CA ALA A 204 8.07 5.41 -4.40
C ALA A 204 8.61 6.82 -4.15
N LYS A 205 8.12 7.76 -4.95
CA LYS A 205 8.33 9.18 -4.79
C LYS A 205 6.99 9.90 -4.89
N GLY A 206 6.73 10.80 -3.97
CA GLY A 206 5.46 11.51 -3.94
C GLY A 206 5.46 12.69 -2.99
N SER A 207 4.30 13.29 -2.86
CA SER A 207 4.04 14.42 -1.99
C SER A 207 2.65 14.34 -1.39
N GLY A 208 2.43 15.08 -0.31
CA GLY A 208 1.12 15.22 0.29
C GLY A 208 0.98 16.51 1.09
N GLU A 209 -0.25 16.76 1.51
CA GLU A 209 -0.65 17.88 2.36
C GLU A 209 -1.68 17.35 3.35
N GLY A 210 -1.33 17.38 4.64
CA GLY A 210 -2.16 16.78 5.69
C GLY A 210 -2.47 15.30 5.42
N LYS A 211 -3.75 14.99 5.14
CA LYS A 211 -4.22 13.62 4.86
C LYS A 211 -4.21 13.25 3.38
N SER A 212 -4.03 14.22 2.49
CA SER A 212 -4.04 14.00 1.04
C SER A 212 -2.65 13.68 0.53
N TYR A 213 -2.56 12.81 -0.46
CA TYR A 213 -1.30 12.32 -0.99
C TYR A 213 -1.37 11.96 -2.48
N ASP A 214 -0.23 12.05 -3.14
CA ASP A 214 0.01 11.62 -4.52
C ASP A 214 1.44 11.04 -4.62
N PHE A 215 1.52 9.76 -4.98
CA PHE A 215 2.76 9.00 -5.04
C PHE A 215 2.85 8.25 -6.36
N ASN A 216 4.03 8.23 -6.96
CA ASN A 216 4.33 7.35 -8.08
C ASN A 216 5.43 6.37 -7.68
N GLY A 217 5.27 5.10 -8.02
CA GLY A 217 6.22 4.09 -7.60
C GLY A 217 6.11 2.76 -8.30
N ARG A 218 6.93 1.84 -7.81
CA ARG A 218 7.04 0.46 -8.24
C ARG A 218 7.07 -0.43 -7.01
N ALA A 219 6.19 -1.42 -6.98
CA ALA A 219 6.20 -2.49 -6.00
C ALA A 219 6.54 -3.81 -6.69
N VAL A 220 7.43 -4.59 -6.11
CA VAL A 220 7.72 -5.97 -6.53
C VAL A 220 7.60 -6.91 -5.35
N ALA A 221 7.07 -8.10 -5.59
CA ALA A 221 7.00 -9.18 -4.61
C ALA A 221 7.26 -10.52 -5.30
N GLN A 222 7.94 -11.43 -4.62
CA GLN A 222 8.12 -12.80 -5.14
C GLN A 222 6.81 -13.56 -5.16
N LEU A 223 5.95 -13.32 -4.18
CA LEU A 223 4.68 -14.00 -3.99
C LEU A 223 3.66 -13.05 -3.38
N LEU A 224 2.45 -13.07 -3.91
CA LEU A 224 1.25 -12.52 -3.29
C LEU A 224 0.23 -13.66 -3.18
N THR A 225 -0.31 -13.90 -2.00
CA THR A 225 -1.40 -14.86 -1.79
C THR A 225 -2.57 -14.18 -1.10
N ALA A 226 -3.79 -14.47 -1.53
CA ALA A 226 -5.03 -13.99 -0.92
C ALA A 226 -6.09 -15.10 -1.05
N GLY A 227 -6.33 -15.85 0.04
CA GLY A 227 -7.14 -17.06 -0.02
C GLY A 227 -6.58 -18.07 -1.03
N ASP A 228 -7.42 -18.54 -1.97
CA ASP A 228 -7.05 -19.47 -3.04
C ASP A 228 -6.31 -18.80 -4.21
N PHE A 229 -6.17 -17.47 -4.19
CA PHE A 229 -5.50 -16.71 -5.23
C PHE A 229 -4.01 -16.54 -4.92
N GLN A 230 -3.17 -16.80 -5.91
CA GLN A 230 -1.72 -16.66 -5.81
C GLN A 230 -1.14 -15.98 -7.06
N LEU A 231 -0.34 -14.95 -6.87
CA LEU A 231 0.48 -14.35 -7.92
C LEU A 231 1.97 -14.54 -7.64
N ASN A 232 2.71 -14.98 -8.66
CA ASN A 232 4.16 -15.18 -8.60
C ASN A 232 4.89 -14.06 -9.34
N ALA A 233 6.00 -13.59 -8.75
CA ALA A 233 6.83 -12.51 -9.29
C ALA A 233 5.98 -11.30 -9.73
N VAL A 234 5.24 -10.76 -8.76
CA VAL A 234 4.36 -9.61 -8.96
C VAL A 234 5.20 -8.36 -9.15
N GLN A 235 4.81 -7.55 -10.12
CA GLN A 235 5.28 -6.19 -10.29
C GLN A 235 4.07 -5.29 -10.50
N ILE A 236 3.98 -4.23 -9.70
CA ILE A 236 2.99 -3.16 -9.84
C ILE A 236 3.77 -1.88 -10.09
N THR A 237 3.34 -1.05 -11.02
CA THR A 237 3.96 0.25 -11.30
C THR A 237 2.88 1.26 -11.60
N GLY A 238 2.94 2.45 -11.01
CA GLY A 238 1.95 3.49 -11.26
C GLY A 238 1.81 4.50 -10.14
N GLY A 239 0.82 5.38 -10.31
CA GLY A 239 0.47 6.43 -9.36
C GLY A 239 -0.60 5.95 -8.38
N VAL A 240 -0.49 6.33 -7.11
CA VAL A 240 -1.50 6.21 -6.07
C VAL A 240 -1.77 7.61 -5.53
N MET A 241 -3.03 8.03 -5.50
CA MET A 241 -3.45 9.28 -4.91
C MET A 241 -4.70 9.10 -4.08
N GLY A 242 -4.88 9.88 -3.02
CA GLY A 242 -5.97 9.66 -2.09
C GLY A 242 -5.99 10.64 -0.92
N THR A 243 -6.94 10.40 -0.02
CA THR A 243 -7.07 11.11 1.25
C THR A 243 -7.42 10.11 2.35
N GLY A 244 -6.57 9.99 3.37
CA GLY A 244 -6.76 8.99 4.41
C GLY A 244 -6.78 7.55 3.84
N SER A 245 -7.84 6.80 4.12
CA SER A 245 -8.02 5.42 3.62
C SER A 245 -8.54 5.34 2.19
N ASP A 246 -9.13 6.42 1.67
CA ASP A 246 -9.66 6.45 0.31
C ASP A 246 -8.50 6.67 -0.66
N PHE A 247 -8.41 5.82 -1.68
CA PHE A 247 -7.33 5.86 -2.65
C PHE A 247 -7.79 5.53 -4.05
N ARG A 248 -7.01 6.00 -5.01
CA ARG A 248 -7.05 5.61 -6.42
C ARG A 248 -5.65 5.30 -6.89
N TRP A 249 -5.45 4.08 -7.35
CA TRP A 249 -4.27 3.63 -8.06
C TRP A 249 -4.54 3.57 -9.56
N VAL A 250 -3.55 4.00 -10.37
CA VAL A 250 -3.55 3.88 -11.83
C VAL A 250 -2.17 3.44 -12.30
N GLY A 251 -2.10 2.36 -13.07
CA GLY A 251 -0.83 1.83 -13.51
C GLY A 251 -0.89 0.51 -14.27
N GLU A 252 0.17 -0.27 -14.15
CA GLU A 252 0.32 -1.58 -14.77
C GLU A 252 0.60 -2.63 -13.70
N LEU A 253 -0.01 -3.81 -13.85
CA LEU A 253 0.28 -5.00 -13.05
C LEU A 253 0.84 -6.09 -13.96
N ARG A 254 1.94 -6.71 -13.54
CA ARG A 254 2.51 -7.90 -14.16
C ARG A 254 2.69 -9.01 -13.12
N ALA A 255 2.48 -10.24 -13.54
CA ALA A 255 2.87 -11.42 -12.75
C ALA A 255 3.38 -12.51 -13.69
N ALA A 256 4.41 -13.23 -13.26
CA ALA A 256 4.92 -14.36 -14.03
C ALA A 256 3.88 -15.49 -14.13
N ALA A 257 3.10 -15.69 -13.07
CA ALA A 257 1.95 -16.57 -13.08
C ALA A 257 0.92 -16.13 -12.05
N GLU A 258 -0.33 -16.40 -12.38
CA GLU A 258 -1.48 -16.38 -11.48
C GLU A 258 -1.96 -17.82 -11.31
N LYS A 259 -2.34 -18.20 -10.09
CA LYS A 259 -2.96 -19.47 -9.77
C LYS A 259 -4.20 -19.23 -8.92
N SER A 260 -5.32 -19.78 -9.36
CA SER A 260 -6.56 -19.77 -8.58
C SER A 260 -7.48 -20.90 -9.02
N TYR A 261 -8.23 -21.46 -8.07
CA TYR A 261 -9.29 -22.45 -8.34
C TYR A 261 -8.89 -23.61 -9.26
N GLY A 262 -7.66 -24.13 -9.09
CA GLY A 262 -7.13 -25.24 -9.92
C GLY A 262 -6.72 -24.84 -11.34
N THR A 263 -6.68 -23.54 -11.62
CA THR A 263 -6.19 -22.96 -12.88
C THR A 263 -4.88 -22.21 -12.68
N THR A 264 -4.10 -22.07 -13.75
CA THR A 264 -2.87 -21.28 -13.77
C THR A 264 -2.79 -20.49 -15.05
N ILE A 265 -2.71 -19.16 -14.94
CA ILE A 265 -2.44 -18.25 -16.04
C ILE A 265 -0.96 -17.87 -16.01
N THR A 266 -0.23 -17.95 -17.12
CA THR A 266 1.18 -17.53 -17.19
C THR A 266 1.32 -16.19 -17.91
N GLY A 267 2.34 -15.41 -17.54
CA GLY A 267 2.65 -14.13 -18.18
C GLY A 267 1.50 -13.12 -18.10
N LEU A 268 0.86 -13.02 -16.93
CA LEU A 268 -0.27 -12.12 -16.68
C LEU A 268 0.19 -10.66 -16.77
N ILE A 269 -0.50 -9.86 -17.59
CA ILE A 269 -0.30 -8.41 -17.70
C ILE A 269 -1.66 -7.72 -17.72
N LEU A 270 -1.87 -6.76 -16.81
CA LEU A 270 -2.96 -5.79 -16.82
C LEU A 270 -2.38 -4.42 -17.14
N ARG A 271 -2.79 -3.83 -18.27
CA ARG A 271 -2.34 -2.49 -18.69
C ARG A 271 -3.41 -1.44 -18.40
N ASP A 272 -2.94 -0.24 -18.08
CA ASP A 272 -3.78 0.91 -17.72
C ASP A 272 -4.84 0.54 -16.67
N ALA A 273 -4.44 -0.36 -15.77
CA ALA A 273 -5.27 -0.86 -14.70
C ALA A 273 -5.50 0.24 -13.67
N ARG A 274 -6.69 0.24 -13.10
CA ARG A 274 -7.13 1.20 -12.10
C ARG A 274 -7.74 0.43 -10.95
N ALA A 275 -7.43 0.85 -9.73
CA ALA A 275 -8.10 0.36 -8.53
C ALA A 275 -8.46 1.57 -7.67
N GLU A 276 -9.70 1.66 -7.21
CA GLU A 276 -10.19 2.77 -6.42
C GLU A 276 -10.99 2.22 -5.24
N TYR A 277 -10.60 2.62 -4.03
CA TYR A 277 -11.35 2.35 -2.80
C TYR A 277 -11.91 3.66 -2.27
N ARG A 278 -13.24 3.70 -2.13
CA ARG A 278 -13.96 4.86 -1.60
C ARG A 278 -15.20 4.36 -0.86
N ASP A 279 -15.43 4.89 0.35
CA ASP A 279 -16.63 4.63 1.14
C ASP A 279 -16.95 3.14 1.32
N GLY A 280 -15.92 2.29 1.52
CA GLY A 280 -16.10 0.84 1.69
C GLY A 280 -16.28 0.04 0.39
N VAL A 281 -16.22 0.69 -0.77
CA VAL A 281 -16.37 0.07 -2.08
C VAL A 281 -15.03 0.04 -2.80
N LEU A 282 -14.59 -1.16 -3.19
CA LEU A 282 -13.43 -1.34 -4.07
C LEU A 282 -13.91 -1.52 -5.51
N THR A 283 -13.45 -0.68 -6.42
CA THR A 283 -13.60 -0.89 -7.86
C THR A 283 -12.24 -1.11 -8.49
N ALA A 284 -12.15 -2.03 -9.45
CA ALA A 284 -10.96 -2.23 -10.25
C ALA A 284 -11.34 -2.34 -11.73
N SER A 285 -10.46 -1.90 -12.62
CA SER A 285 -10.66 -2.06 -14.06
C SER A 285 -9.34 -2.20 -14.79
N ALA A 286 -9.35 -2.90 -15.92
CA ALA A 286 -8.24 -2.97 -16.84
C ALA A 286 -8.81 -2.97 -18.27
N PRO A 287 -8.53 -1.94 -19.08
CA PRO A 287 -8.92 -1.92 -20.49
C PRO A 287 -8.32 -3.10 -21.26
N GLN A 288 -7.13 -3.54 -20.86
CA GLN A 288 -6.40 -4.64 -21.49
C GLN A 288 -5.86 -5.62 -20.45
N PHE A 289 -6.27 -6.87 -20.63
CA PHE A 289 -5.75 -8.04 -19.94
C PHE A 289 -5.07 -8.94 -20.97
N SER A 290 -3.90 -9.47 -20.64
CA SER A 290 -3.26 -10.51 -21.44
C SER A 290 -2.58 -11.56 -20.58
N GLY A 291 -2.53 -12.78 -21.11
CA GLY A 291 -1.77 -13.90 -20.58
C GLY A 291 -1.21 -14.74 -21.72
N ASN A 292 -0.13 -15.47 -21.47
CA ASN A 292 0.52 -16.31 -22.47
C ASN A 292 -0.18 -17.67 -22.63
N SER A 293 -0.63 -18.25 -21.53
CA SER A 293 -1.32 -19.54 -21.49
C SER A 293 -2.22 -19.63 -20.26
N LEU A 294 -3.19 -20.54 -20.31
CA LEU A 294 -3.95 -21.00 -19.15
C LEU A 294 -3.90 -22.51 -19.10
N ALA A 295 -3.72 -23.08 -17.92
CA ALA A 295 -3.81 -24.52 -17.70
C ALA A 295 -4.78 -24.81 -16.56
N SER A 296 -5.62 -25.82 -16.74
CA SER A 296 -6.43 -26.44 -15.70
C SER A 296 -6.16 -27.95 -15.68
N SER A 297 -6.85 -28.68 -14.81
CA SER A 297 -6.79 -30.15 -14.78
C SER A 297 -7.29 -30.82 -16.05
N THR A 298 -8.18 -30.16 -16.81
CA THR A 298 -8.86 -30.74 -17.98
C THR A 298 -8.48 -30.05 -19.29
N ALA A 299 -8.08 -28.78 -19.26
CA ALA A 299 -7.86 -27.99 -20.46
C ALA A 299 -6.57 -27.17 -20.41
N LYS A 300 -5.99 -26.93 -21.57
CA LYS A 300 -4.85 -26.05 -21.77
C LYS A 300 -5.16 -25.05 -22.89
N VAL A 301 -5.04 -23.77 -22.58
CA VAL A 301 -5.07 -22.69 -23.55
C VAL A 301 -3.65 -22.32 -23.93
N GLN A 302 -3.36 -22.40 -25.22
CA GLN A 302 -2.09 -22.04 -25.85
C GLN A 302 -2.30 -20.85 -26.79
N ASN A 303 -1.20 -20.22 -27.21
CA ASN A 303 -1.20 -19.09 -28.15
C ASN A 303 -1.94 -17.85 -27.63
N GLY A 304 -1.87 -17.60 -26.32
CA GLY A 304 -2.32 -16.36 -25.71
C GLY A 304 -3.78 -16.35 -25.27
N ILE A 305 -4.03 -15.50 -24.28
CA ILE A 305 -5.33 -15.12 -23.73
C ILE A 305 -5.36 -13.60 -23.73
N GLN A 306 -6.46 -13.04 -24.18
CA GLN A 306 -6.67 -11.60 -24.19
C GLN A 306 -8.07 -11.31 -23.68
N ALA A 307 -8.22 -10.30 -22.84
CA ALA A 307 -9.53 -9.80 -22.46
C ALA A 307 -9.53 -8.27 -22.47
N ASN A 308 -10.66 -7.69 -22.84
CA ASN A 308 -10.83 -6.24 -22.90
C ASN A 308 -11.94 -5.78 -21.98
N ASP A 309 -11.75 -4.58 -21.42
CA ASP A 309 -12.68 -3.92 -20.52
C ASP A 309 -13.07 -4.79 -19.31
N LEU A 310 -12.08 -5.36 -18.63
CA LEU A 310 -12.30 -5.97 -17.33
C LEU A 310 -12.73 -4.87 -16.36
N ARG A 311 -13.86 -5.06 -15.69
CA ARG A 311 -14.34 -4.19 -14.61
C ARG A 311 -14.76 -5.07 -13.45
N VAL A 312 -14.42 -4.66 -12.23
CA VAL A 312 -14.70 -5.36 -10.98
C VAL A 312 -15.22 -4.34 -9.98
N LYS A 313 -16.28 -4.70 -9.26
CA LYS A 313 -16.81 -3.95 -8.13
C LYS A 313 -16.99 -4.93 -6.97
N ILE A 314 -16.39 -4.60 -5.83
CA ILE A 314 -16.49 -5.34 -4.58
C ILE A 314 -17.14 -4.42 -3.55
N GLU A 315 -18.26 -4.86 -3.00
CA GLU A 315 -19.05 -4.10 -2.03
C GLU A 315 -19.78 -5.08 -1.12
N ASN A 316 -19.68 -4.92 0.21
CA ASN A 316 -20.36 -5.77 1.20
C ASN A 316 -20.11 -7.28 0.99
N GLY A 317 -18.88 -7.66 0.65
CA GLY A 317 -18.51 -9.06 0.39
C GLY A 317 -19.02 -9.63 -0.94
N LYS A 318 -19.73 -8.85 -1.75
CA LYS A 318 -20.21 -9.26 -3.08
C LYS A 318 -19.25 -8.76 -4.15
N THR A 319 -18.94 -9.63 -5.11
CA THR A 319 -18.10 -9.28 -6.26
C THR A 319 -18.94 -9.32 -7.53
N ASN A 320 -18.98 -8.21 -8.26
CA ASN A 320 -19.50 -8.14 -9.61
C ASN A 320 -18.36 -7.83 -10.56
N ALA A 321 -18.13 -8.67 -11.55
CA ALA A 321 -17.15 -8.42 -12.59
C ALA A 321 -17.76 -8.57 -13.97
N THR A 322 -17.31 -7.73 -14.90
CA THR A 322 -17.71 -7.79 -16.30
C THR A 322 -16.49 -7.77 -17.21
N ILE A 323 -16.59 -8.47 -18.33
CA ILE A 323 -15.55 -8.49 -19.38
C ILE A 323 -16.27 -8.33 -20.72
N ALA A 324 -15.94 -7.29 -21.48
CA ALA A 324 -16.59 -7.02 -22.75
C ALA A 324 -16.28 -8.13 -23.78
N THR A 325 -15.01 -8.50 -23.88
CA THR A 325 -14.56 -9.58 -24.77
C THR A 325 -13.41 -10.36 -24.15
N ALA A 326 -13.41 -11.69 -24.31
CA ALA A 326 -12.28 -12.56 -23.99
C ALA A 326 -11.96 -13.45 -25.19
N LYS A 327 -10.68 -13.60 -25.51
CA LYS A 327 -10.17 -14.38 -26.63
C LYS A 327 -9.14 -15.39 -26.15
N ALA A 328 -9.17 -16.58 -26.73
CA ALA A 328 -8.21 -17.65 -26.50
C ALA A 328 -7.71 -18.19 -27.84
N GLY A 329 -6.39 -18.42 -27.95
CA GLY A 329 -5.75 -18.88 -29.17
C GLY A 329 -6.12 -20.31 -29.55
N LYS A 330 -5.65 -21.30 -28.78
CA LYS A 330 -5.99 -22.73 -28.97
C LYS A 330 -6.34 -23.33 -27.62
N ILE A 331 -7.52 -23.92 -27.50
CA ILE A 331 -7.96 -24.66 -26.31
C ILE A 331 -7.83 -26.15 -26.60
N GLN A 332 -7.03 -26.86 -25.82
CA GLN A 332 -6.87 -28.31 -25.93
C GLN A 332 -7.39 -28.99 -24.65
N SER A 333 -8.26 -29.98 -24.80
CA SER A 333 -8.82 -30.79 -23.71
C SER A 333 -8.87 -32.24 -24.15
N GLY A 334 -8.02 -33.09 -23.56
CA GLY A 334 -7.78 -34.45 -24.07
C GLY A 334 -7.39 -34.43 -25.56
N ASP A 335 -8.14 -35.18 -26.37
CA ASP A 335 -7.97 -35.29 -27.83
C ASP A 335 -8.76 -34.24 -28.63
N MET A 336 -9.47 -33.33 -27.94
CA MET A 336 -10.18 -32.22 -28.57
C MET A 336 -9.31 -30.96 -28.59
N ALA A 337 -9.28 -30.29 -29.73
CA ALA A 337 -8.67 -28.98 -29.90
C ALA A 337 -9.67 -28.01 -30.53
N VAL A 338 -9.77 -26.81 -29.98
CA VAL A 338 -10.56 -25.71 -30.53
C VAL A 338 -9.63 -24.54 -30.79
N ASN A 339 -9.59 -24.06 -32.03
CA ASN A 339 -8.81 -22.89 -32.42
C ASN A 339 -9.71 -21.65 -32.47
N GLY A 340 -9.23 -20.57 -31.86
CA GLY A 340 -9.88 -19.26 -31.86
C GLY A 340 -11.22 -19.29 -31.13
N VAL A 341 -11.22 -19.07 -29.82
CA VAL A 341 -12.46 -18.89 -29.04
C VAL A 341 -12.61 -17.41 -28.70
N THR A 342 -13.78 -16.84 -28.99
CA THR A 342 -14.14 -15.49 -28.56
C THR A 342 -15.43 -15.56 -27.75
N ALA A 343 -15.37 -15.10 -26.50
CA ALA A 343 -16.53 -14.88 -25.65
C ALA A 343 -16.82 -13.38 -25.55
N ARG A 344 -18.08 -12.98 -25.56
CA ARG A 344 -18.52 -11.58 -25.41
C ARG A 344 -19.54 -11.43 -24.29
N ALA A 345 -19.50 -10.26 -23.65
CA ALA A 345 -20.37 -9.87 -22.55
C ALA A 345 -20.42 -10.95 -21.47
N ILE A 346 -19.28 -11.13 -20.81
CA ILE A 346 -19.13 -12.06 -19.69
C ILE A 346 -19.49 -11.29 -18.42
N ASP A 347 -20.47 -11.79 -17.69
CA ASP A 347 -20.90 -11.28 -16.40
C ASP A 347 -20.57 -12.31 -15.32
N ILE A 348 -19.86 -11.89 -14.29
CA ILE A 348 -19.48 -12.70 -13.14
C ILE A 348 -20.10 -12.07 -11.90
N LYS A 349 -20.88 -12.84 -11.15
CA LYS A 349 -21.46 -12.41 -9.88
C LYS A 349 -21.10 -13.43 -8.81
N SER A 350 -20.41 -12.98 -7.77
CA SER A 350 -20.04 -13.78 -6.62
C SER A 350 -20.69 -13.23 -5.36
N ASP A 351 -21.41 -14.09 -4.64
CA ASP A 351 -22.06 -13.79 -3.36
C ASP A 351 -21.79 -14.94 -2.39
N GLY A 352 -20.85 -14.72 -1.46
CA GLY A 352 -20.33 -15.77 -0.58
C GLY A 352 -19.73 -16.94 -1.37
N ASN A 353 -20.33 -18.12 -1.22
CA ASN A 353 -19.83 -19.37 -1.82
C ASN A 353 -20.40 -19.67 -3.22
N VAL A 354 -21.21 -18.77 -3.78
CA VAL A 354 -21.83 -18.97 -5.09
C VAL A 354 -21.24 -17.97 -6.08
N THR A 355 -20.64 -18.48 -7.16
CA THR A 355 -20.20 -17.68 -8.31
C THR A 355 -20.99 -18.07 -9.54
N ASN A 356 -21.75 -17.12 -10.08
CA ASN A 356 -22.47 -17.27 -11.33
C ASN A 356 -21.69 -16.59 -12.46
N VAL A 357 -21.47 -17.33 -13.54
CA VAL A 357 -20.83 -16.81 -14.75
C VAL A 357 -21.82 -16.94 -15.91
N THR A 358 -22.17 -15.81 -16.50
CA THR A 358 -23.02 -15.75 -17.69
C THR A 358 -22.21 -15.25 -18.87
N VAL A 359 -22.34 -15.90 -20.01
CA VAL A 359 -21.71 -15.49 -21.27
C VAL A 359 -22.80 -15.34 -22.32
N GLN A 360 -22.95 -14.14 -22.88
CA GLN A 360 -24.03 -13.90 -23.85
C GLN A 360 -23.75 -14.51 -25.22
N GLN A 361 -22.48 -14.47 -25.64
CA GLN A 361 -22.08 -14.98 -26.94
C GLN A 361 -20.74 -15.70 -26.86
N VAL A 362 -20.66 -16.87 -27.49
CA VAL A 362 -19.42 -17.61 -27.71
C VAL A 362 -19.30 -17.93 -29.20
N GLU A 363 -18.17 -17.56 -29.80
CA GLU A 363 -17.80 -17.87 -31.17
C GLU A 363 -16.56 -18.79 -31.16
N LEU A 364 -16.60 -19.82 -31.99
CA LEU A 364 -15.51 -20.79 -32.17
C LEU A 364 -15.04 -20.70 -33.62
N GLY A 365 -13.72 -20.61 -33.83
CA GLY A 365 -13.13 -20.57 -35.17
C GLY A 365 -13.13 -21.95 -35.82
N GLU A 366 -12.44 -22.91 -35.21
CA GLU A 366 -12.34 -24.29 -35.68
C GLU A 366 -12.37 -25.25 -34.48
N ALA A 367 -13.03 -26.39 -34.63
CA ALA A 367 -13.01 -27.46 -33.64
C ALA A 367 -12.59 -28.78 -34.30
N ASN A 368 -11.61 -29.46 -33.71
CA ASN A 368 -11.10 -30.75 -34.14
C ASN A 368 -11.16 -31.72 -32.95
N ALA A 369 -11.86 -32.84 -33.12
CA ALA A 369 -11.90 -33.92 -32.14
C ALA A 369 -11.47 -35.22 -32.84
N PHE A 370 -10.33 -35.78 -32.45
CA PHE A 370 -9.85 -37.04 -33.03
C PHE A 370 -10.84 -38.17 -32.69
N GLY A 371 -11.60 -38.61 -33.69
CA GLY A 371 -12.65 -39.64 -33.57
C GLY A 371 -14.06 -39.14 -33.91
N ALA A 372 -14.29 -37.82 -33.86
CA ALA A 372 -15.44 -37.19 -34.49
C ALA A 372 -14.95 -36.42 -35.71
N GLN A 373 -14.66 -37.16 -36.78
CA GLN A 373 -14.83 -36.61 -38.10
C GLN A 373 -16.31 -36.19 -38.17
N THR A 374 -16.64 -34.95 -38.50
CA THR A 374 -17.86 -34.72 -39.29
C THR A 374 -17.60 -35.34 -40.67
N GLY A 375 -17.40 -36.65 -40.70
CA GLY A 375 -17.54 -37.45 -41.90
C GLY A 375 -18.95 -37.20 -42.36
N SER A 376 -19.10 -36.94 -43.65
CA SER A 376 -20.38 -36.85 -44.33
C SER A 376 -21.41 -37.72 -43.62
N ILE A 377 -22.39 -37.08 -42.97
CA ILE A 377 -23.57 -37.77 -42.48
C ILE A 377 -24.25 -38.31 -43.72
N ASN A 378 -23.96 -39.57 -44.07
CA ASN A 378 -24.62 -40.26 -45.16
C ASN A 378 -25.91 -40.84 -44.59
N ILE A 379 -26.90 -39.97 -44.36
CA ILE A 379 -28.27 -40.37 -44.15
C ILE A 379 -28.88 -40.51 -45.54
N ALA A 380 -29.13 -41.74 -45.96
CA ALA A 380 -29.97 -41.99 -47.12
C ALA A 380 -31.33 -41.31 -46.87
N GLY A 381 -31.69 -40.32 -47.70
CA GLY A 381 -33.04 -39.75 -47.73
C GLY A 381 -33.25 -38.36 -47.12
N VAL A 382 -32.24 -37.67 -46.56
CA VAL A 382 -32.41 -36.29 -46.05
C VAL A 382 -31.84 -35.25 -47.03
N ARG A 383 -32.67 -34.27 -47.39
CA ARG A 383 -32.25 -33.06 -48.14
C ARG A 383 -31.86 -31.99 -47.13
N LEU A 384 -30.57 -31.69 -47.03
CA LEU A 384 -30.06 -30.54 -46.28
C LEU A 384 -30.02 -29.32 -47.21
N ALA A 385 -30.75 -28.26 -46.87
CA ALA A 385 -30.66 -26.97 -47.53
C ALA A 385 -30.19 -25.92 -46.52
N VAL A 386 -29.15 -25.16 -46.89
CA VAL A 386 -28.66 -24.04 -46.09
C VAL A 386 -29.43 -22.79 -46.52
N HIS A 387 -30.22 -22.23 -45.59
CA HIS A 387 -30.89 -20.95 -45.82
C HIS A 387 -30.51 -19.98 -44.70
N ASN A 388 -29.84 -18.89 -45.05
CA ASN A 388 -29.41 -17.83 -44.13
C ASN A 388 -28.59 -18.32 -42.92
N GLY A 389 -27.68 -19.27 -43.13
CA GLY A 389 -26.75 -19.74 -42.08
C GLY A 389 -27.38 -20.64 -41.00
N ARG A 390 -28.66 -21.01 -41.13
CA ARG A 390 -29.33 -21.98 -40.26
C ARG A 390 -29.42 -23.33 -40.97
N VAL A 391 -28.99 -24.39 -40.29
CA VAL A 391 -29.21 -25.77 -40.76
C VAL A 391 -30.55 -26.25 -40.22
N GLN A 392 -31.49 -26.53 -41.12
CA GLN A 392 -32.75 -27.20 -40.82
C GLN A 392 -32.79 -28.52 -41.58
N GLY A 393 -33.11 -29.61 -40.86
CA GLY A 393 -33.33 -30.93 -41.45
C GLY A 393 -34.81 -31.28 -41.38
N THR A 394 -35.36 -31.77 -42.48
CA THR A 394 -36.67 -32.42 -42.53
C THR A 394 -36.47 -33.85 -43.00
N THR A 395 -37.16 -34.81 -42.37
CA THR A 395 -37.17 -36.21 -42.80
C THR A 395 -38.61 -36.68 -42.90
N ASN A 396 -38.91 -37.49 -43.91
CA ASN A 396 -40.21 -38.12 -44.09
C ASN A 396 -40.26 -39.53 -43.48
N ASP A 397 -39.16 -40.01 -42.88
CA ASP A 397 -39.00 -41.42 -42.47
C ASP A 397 -39.22 -41.68 -40.97
N ILE A 398 -39.82 -40.74 -40.23
CA ILE A 398 -40.21 -40.99 -38.83
C ILE A 398 -41.71 -41.30 -38.78
N ALA A 399 -42.04 -42.59 -38.81
CA ALA A 399 -43.27 -43.08 -38.20
C ALA A 399 -43.03 -43.19 -36.69
N ALA A 400 -43.43 -42.18 -35.92
CA ALA A 400 -43.57 -42.34 -34.47
C ALA A 400 -44.77 -43.28 -34.24
N GLY A 401 -44.50 -44.56 -34.00
CA GLY A 401 -45.52 -45.51 -33.57
C GLY A 401 -46.18 -45.04 -32.28
N THR A 402 -47.50 -45.20 -32.21
CA THR A 402 -48.35 -44.89 -31.05
C THR A 402 -47.96 -45.64 -29.80
#